data_AF-A0A268JKM4-F1
#
_entry.id   AF-A0A268JKM4-F1
#
_cell.length_a   1.000
_cell.length_b   1.000
_cell.length_c   1.000
_cell.angle_alpha   90.00
_cell.angle_beta   90.00
_cell.angle_gamma   90.00
#
_symmetry.space_group_name_H-M   'P 1'
#
loop_
_entity.id
_entity.type
_entity.pdbx_description
1 polymer ?
#
loop_
_entity_poly.entity_id
_entity_poly.type
_entity_poly.pdbx_seq_one_letter_code
_entity_poly.pdbx_strand_id
1 'polypeptide(L)'
;MNTITVDKLTFKKKLSMIEQFAIKDFLFKWVGRPAEGIDEFLPLEYTECVFAKMEVIQEKAFVINGNEHFRYATITEANQMVIGFLDWNNELKHRVLSLDEVLIGKHF
;
A
#
# COMPACT_ATOMS: atom_id res chain seq x y z
N MET A 1 16.42 4.58 8.61
CA MET A 1 14.94 4.64 8.59
C MET A 1 14.54 5.97 9.22
N ASN A 2 13.99 6.90 8.44
CA ASN A 2 13.39 8.10 9.01
C ASN A 2 11.96 7.75 9.44
N THR A 3 11.69 7.74 10.74
CA THR A 3 10.34 7.60 11.29
C THR A 3 9.58 8.91 11.10
N ILE A 4 9.05 9.11 9.89
CA ILE A 4 8.07 10.18 9.66
C ILE A 4 6.73 9.69 10.18
N THR A 5 6.18 10.41 11.16
CA THR A 5 4.82 10.17 11.66
C THR A 5 3.82 10.52 10.56
N VAL A 6 2.87 9.62 10.29
CA VAL A 6 1.85 9.77 9.24
C VAL A 6 1.07 11.09 9.33
N ASP A 7 0.91 11.62 10.54
CA ASP A 7 0.26 12.91 10.83
C ASP A 7 0.93 14.10 10.12
N LYS A 8 2.21 13.99 9.76
CA LYS A 8 2.95 15.04 9.03
C LYS A 8 2.93 14.85 7.52
N LEU A 9 2.27 13.79 7.01
CA LEU A 9 2.23 13.49 5.59
C LEU A 9 0.98 14.10 4.95
N THR A 10 1.19 14.90 3.90
CA THR A 10 0.10 15.38 3.06
C THR A 10 -0.21 14.36 1.99
N PHE A 11 -1.43 13.83 1.99
CA PHE A 11 -1.86 12.84 1.01
C PHE A 11 -2.39 13.46 -0.27
N LYS A 12 -2.15 12.81 -1.41
CA LYS A 12 -2.76 13.23 -2.66
C LYS A 12 -4.27 13.01 -2.61
N LYS A 13 -5.01 14.01 -3.09
CA LYS A 13 -6.46 13.90 -3.25
C LYS A 13 -6.87 13.03 -4.44
N LYS A 14 -5.97 12.85 -5.40
CA LYS A 14 -6.15 12.02 -6.60
C LYS A 14 -4.83 11.33 -6.96
N LEU A 15 -4.91 10.08 -7.38
CA LEU A 15 -3.78 9.34 -7.94
C LEU A 15 -3.98 9.22 -9.46
N SER A 16 -2.93 9.50 -10.21
CA SER A 16 -2.89 9.20 -11.64
C SER A 16 -2.90 7.69 -11.89
N MET A 17 -3.25 7.26 -13.11
CA MET A 17 -3.20 5.83 -13.47
C MET A 17 -1.81 5.22 -13.28
N ILE A 18 -0.74 6.00 -13.51
CA ILE A 18 0.64 5.54 -13.31
C ILE A 18 0.90 5.27 -11.83
N GLU A 19 0.43 6.14 -10.95
CA GLU A 19 0.56 5.98 -9.50
C GLU A 19 -0.25 4.80 -8.96
N GLN A 20 -1.49 4.65 -9.45
CA GLN A 20 -2.32 3.49 -9.13
C GLN A 20 -1.63 2.19 -9.59
N PHE A 21 -1.05 2.17 -10.78
CA PHE A 21 -0.30 1.03 -11.30
C PHE A 21 0.97 0.76 -10.48
N ALA A 22 1.72 1.79 -10.10
CA ALA A 22 2.92 1.66 -9.26
C ALA A 22 2.60 1.06 -7.88
N ILE A 23 1.47 1.43 -7.28
CA ILE A 23 0.98 0.83 -6.04
C ILE A 23 0.69 -0.66 -6.25
N LYS A 24 -0.04 -1.02 -7.31
CA LYS A 24 -0.36 -2.43 -7.62
C LYS A 24 0.92 -3.27 -7.83
N ASP A 25 1.86 -2.77 -8.63
CA ASP A 25 3.14 -3.43 -8.90
C ASP A 25 3.99 -3.60 -7.64
N PHE A 26 4.05 -2.58 -6.78
CA PHE A 26 4.76 -2.67 -5.51
C PHE A 26 4.16 -3.73 -4.59
N LEU A 27 2.84 -3.68 -4.36
CA LEU A 27 2.16 -4.63 -3.48
C LEU A 27 2.36 -6.06 -3.98
N PHE A 28 2.32 -6.28 -5.29
CA PHE A 28 2.57 -7.57 -5.92
C PHE A 28 4.00 -8.09 -5.68
N LYS A 29 5.00 -7.23 -5.79
CA LYS A 29 6.39 -7.59 -5.44
C LYS A 29 6.54 -7.86 -3.95
N TRP A 30 5.83 -7.11 -3.12
CA TRP A 30 5.97 -7.16 -1.67
C TRP A 30 5.31 -8.40 -1.04
N VAL A 31 4.15 -8.84 -1.53
CA VAL A 31 3.50 -10.09 -1.08
C VAL A 31 4.15 -11.36 -1.63
N GLY A 32 5.09 -11.22 -2.57
CA GLY A 32 5.64 -12.32 -3.34
C GLY A 32 4.68 -12.73 -4.46
N ARG A 33 5.20 -12.93 -5.68
CA ARG A 33 4.36 -13.25 -6.85
C ARG A 33 3.61 -14.57 -6.60
N PRO A 34 2.27 -14.56 -6.55
CA PRO A 34 1.48 -15.78 -6.63
C PRO A 34 1.56 -16.34 -8.05
N ALA A 35 1.30 -17.64 -8.19
CA ALA A 35 1.23 -18.32 -9.48
C ALA A 35 -0.02 -17.91 -10.31
N GLU A 36 -1.00 -17.25 -9.70
CA GLU A 36 -2.27 -16.84 -10.30
C GLU A 36 -2.28 -15.33 -10.63
N GLY A 37 -3.04 -14.95 -11.66
CA GLY A 37 -2.97 -13.65 -12.34
C GLY A 37 -3.21 -12.41 -11.46
N ILE A 38 -2.71 -11.27 -11.95
CA ILE A 38 -2.61 -9.96 -11.27
C ILE A 38 -3.95 -9.46 -10.70
N ASP A 39 -5.06 -9.64 -11.43
CA ASP A 39 -6.40 -9.16 -11.03
C ASP A 39 -7.13 -10.10 -10.06
N GLU A 40 -6.80 -11.40 -10.04
CA GLU A 40 -7.47 -12.37 -9.16
C GLU A 40 -6.89 -12.36 -7.74
N PHE A 41 -5.59 -12.01 -7.60
CA PHE A 41 -4.88 -12.02 -6.33
C PHE A 41 -4.95 -10.72 -5.53
N LEU A 42 -5.19 -9.57 -6.15
CA LEU A 42 -5.31 -8.27 -5.44
C LEU A 42 -6.48 -7.45 -6.02
N PRO A 43 -7.74 -7.78 -5.67
CA PRO A 43 -8.89 -6.90 -5.93
C PRO A 43 -8.73 -5.62 -5.11
N LEU A 44 -8.01 -4.66 -5.69
CA LEU A 44 -7.81 -3.33 -5.16
C LEU A 44 -8.76 -2.37 -5.88
N GLU A 45 -9.62 -1.71 -5.12
CA GLU A 45 -10.47 -0.64 -5.59
C GLU A 45 -9.82 0.72 -5.34
N TYR A 46 -9.94 1.60 -6.34
CA TYR A 46 -9.51 2.98 -6.20
C TYR A 46 -10.64 3.81 -5.60
N THR A 47 -10.36 4.50 -4.50
CA THR A 47 -11.32 5.40 -3.85
C THR A 47 -10.72 6.78 -3.57
N GLU A 48 -11.57 7.80 -3.58
CA GLU A 48 -11.18 9.22 -3.42
C GLU A 48 -11.92 9.88 -2.23
N CYS A 49 -12.08 9.18 -1.12
CA CYS A 49 -12.91 9.66 0.00
C CYS A 49 -12.29 10.85 0.76
N VAL A 50 -11.34 10.58 1.67
CA VAL A 50 -10.59 11.63 2.41
C VAL A 50 -9.28 11.96 1.69
N PHE A 51 -8.68 10.94 1.08
CA PHE A 51 -7.52 11.00 0.20
C PHE A 51 -7.65 9.87 -0.81
N ALA A 52 -6.87 9.94 -1.89
CA ALA A 52 -6.89 8.93 -2.92
C ALA A 52 -6.09 7.70 -2.50
N LYS A 53 -6.71 6.51 -2.56
CA LYS A 53 -6.11 5.26 -2.10
C LYS A 53 -6.57 4.08 -2.95
N MET A 54 -5.73 3.06 -2.97
CA MET A 54 -6.05 1.71 -3.41
C MET A 54 -6.38 0.89 -2.17
N GLU A 55 -7.60 0.40 -2.01
CA GLU A 55 -8.04 -0.37 -0.85
C GLU A 55 -8.53 -1.76 -1.25
N VAL A 56 -8.41 -2.73 -0.34
CA VAL A 56 -8.96 -4.08 -0.57
C VAL A 56 -10.47 -4.09 -0.37
N ILE A 57 -11.17 -4.74 -1.29
CA ILE A 57 -12.58 -5.06 -1.12
C ILE A 57 -12.69 -6.04 0.06
N GLN A 58 -13.56 -5.73 1.03
CA GLN A 58 -13.56 -6.28 2.40
C GLN A 58 -13.59 -7.81 2.54
N GLU A 59 -13.87 -8.56 1.47
CA GLU A 59 -13.93 -10.03 1.48
C GLU A 59 -12.57 -10.72 1.28
N LYS A 60 -11.51 -10.00 0.88
CA LYS A 60 -10.17 -10.57 0.68
C LYS A 60 -9.07 -9.68 1.27
N ALA A 61 -9.04 -9.49 2.59
CA ALA A 61 -7.88 -8.88 3.23
C ALA A 61 -6.68 -9.85 3.16
N PHE A 62 -5.76 -9.60 2.23
CA PHE A 62 -4.58 -10.46 2.07
C PHE A 62 -3.62 -10.28 3.23
N VAL A 63 -3.10 -11.41 3.71
CA VAL A 63 -2.09 -11.46 4.76
C VAL A 63 -0.75 -11.16 4.13
N ILE A 64 -0.17 -10.04 4.52
CA ILE A 64 1.20 -9.65 4.22
C ILE A 64 2.08 -10.12 5.38
N ASN A 65 3.26 -10.63 5.05
CA ASN A 65 4.30 -10.94 6.03
C ASN A 65 3.80 -11.82 7.20
N GLY A 66 3.01 -12.84 6.87
CA GLY A 66 2.55 -13.89 7.79
C GLY A 66 1.35 -13.54 8.67
N ASN A 67 1.28 -12.32 9.23
CA ASN A 67 0.24 -11.93 10.21
C ASN A 67 -0.29 -10.49 10.06
N GLU A 68 0.15 -9.71 9.06
CA GLU A 68 -0.29 -8.32 8.87
C GLU A 68 -1.38 -8.28 7.78
N HIS A 69 -2.54 -7.69 8.04
CA HIS A 69 -3.61 -7.62 7.04
C HIS A 69 -3.55 -6.31 6.28
N PHE A 70 -3.34 -6.37 4.96
CA PHE A 70 -3.41 -5.18 4.13
C PHE A 70 -4.78 -4.50 4.23
N ARG A 71 -4.80 -3.16 4.28
CA ARG A 71 -6.03 -2.37 4.18
C ARG A 71 -6.02 -1.44 2.98
N TYR A 72 -4.97 -0.66 2.82
CA TYR A 72 -4.86 0.27 1.71
C TYR A 72 -3.43 0.69 1.45
N ALA A 73 -3.21 1.23 0.26
CA ALA A 73 -1.99 1.94 -0.11
C ALA A 73 -2.34 3.27 -0.79
N THR A 74 -1.52 4.27 -0.54
CA THR A 74 -1.68 5.62 -1.09
C THR A 74 -0.32 6.25 -1.36
N ILE A 75 -0.31 7.39 -2.03
CA ILE A 75 0.88 8.19 -2.30
C ILE A 75 0.68 9.60 -1.74
N THR A 76 1.69 10.09 -1.06
CA THR A 76 1.74 11.46 -0.53
C THR A 76 2.11 12.47 -1.61
N GLU A 77 1.86 13.75 -1.37
CA GLU A 77 2.31 14.82 -2.28
C GLU A 77 3.84 14.87 -2.43
N ALA A 78 4.57 14.39 -1.41
CA ALA A 78 6.01 14.18 -1.45
C ALA A 78 6.43 12.92 -2.23
N ASN A 79 5.51 12.27 -2.93
CA ASN A 79 5.69 11.01 -3.66
C ASN A 79 6.26 9.88 -2.77
N GLN A 80 5.79 9.78 -1.53
CA GLN A 80 6.10 8.64 -0.66
C GLN A 80 4.92 7.67 -0.70
N MET A 81 5.19 6.37 -0.77
CA MET A 81 4.14 5.37 -0.68
C MET A 81 3.83 5.10 0.78
N VAL A 82 2.55 5.12 1.14
CA VAL A 82 2.09 4.80 2.49
C VAL A 82 1.18 3.59 2.41
N ILE A 83 1.48 2.58 3.21
CA ILE A 83 0.72 1.34 3.30
C ILE A 83 0.09 1.23 4.69
N GLY A 84 -1.23 1.17 4.72
CA GLY A 84 -2.01 0.84 5.91
C GLY A 84 -2.26 -0.66 6.01
N PHE A 85 -1.93 -1.23 7.15
CA PHE A 85 -2.19 -2.64 7.47
C PHE A 85 -2.63 -2.77 8.92
N LEU A 86 -3.43 -3.80 9.21
CA LEU A 86 -3.76 -4.19 10.58
C LEU A 86 -2.73 -5.18 11.09
N ASP A 87 -2.28 -4.99 12.31
CA ASP A 87 -1.52 -6.02 13.01
C ASP A 87 -2.44 -7.05 13.69
N TRP A 88 -1.83 -7.98 14.42
CA TRP A 88 -2.56 -9.02 15.17
C TRP A 88 -3.58 -8.46 16.18
N ASN A 89 -3.36 -7.24 16.70
CA ASN A 89 -4.26 -6.59 17.64
C ASN A 89 -5.40 -5.83 16.94
N ASN A 90 -5.52 -5.94 15.61
CA ASN A 90 -6.40 -5.13 14.76
C ASN A 90 -6.09 -3.63 14.84
N GLU A 91 -4.87 -3.25 15.23
CA GLU A 91 -4.46 -1.85 15.24
C GLU A 91 -3.98 -1.43 13.85
N LEU A 92 -4.53 -0.32 13.33
CA LEU A 92 -4.11 0.23 12.05
C LEU A 92 -2.71 0.84 12.18
N LYS A 93 -1.75 0.15 11.57
CA LYS A 93 -0.37 0.60 11.45
C LYS A 93 -0.09 1.05 10.03
N HIS A 94 0.91 1.90 9.92
CA HIS A 94 1.32 2.48 8.66
C HIS A 94 2.81 2.26 8.43
N ARG A 95 3.16 1.82 7.22
CA ARG A 95 4.53 1.82 6.73
C ARG A 95 4.65 2.91 5.68
N VAL A 96 5.60 3.81 5.90
CA VAL A 96 5.96 4.85 4.95
C VAL A 96 7.20 4.36 4.22
N LEU A 97 7.09 4.20 2.91
CA LEU A 97 8.16 3.81 2.02
C LEU A 97 8.53 5.02 1.18
N SER A 98 9.78 5.41 1.25
CA SER A 98 10.32 6.38 0.30
C SER A 98 10.40 5.75 -1.09
N LEU A 99 10.24 6.56 -2.14
CA LEU A 99 10.29 6.07 -3.52
C LEU A 99 11.66 5.45 -3.85
N ASP A 100 12.74 5.92 -3.20
CA ASP A 100 14.06 5.29 -3.21
C ASP A 100 14.03 3.84 -2.68
N GLU A 101 13.36 3.58 -1.56
CA GLU A 101 13.27 2.22 -1.00
C GLU A 101 12.48 1.26 -1.91
N VAL A 102 11.46 1.79 -2.61
CA VAL A 102 10.68 1.06 -3.62
C VAL A 102 11.53 0.70 -4.85
N LEU A 103 12.39 1.61 -5.30
CA LEU A 103 13.24 1.41 -6.48
C LEU A 103 14.44 0.48 -6.22
N ILE A 104 14.96 0.45 -5.00
CA ILE A 104 16.15 -0.35 -4.66
C ILE A 104 15.78 -1.83 -4.40
N GLY A 105 14.49 -2.18 -4.29
CA GLY A 105 14.06 -3.57 -4.13
C GLY A 105 14.65 -4.24 -2.88
N LYS A 106 14.91 -3.48 -1.82
CA LYS A 106 15.35 -4.04 -0.54
C LYS A 106 14.19 -4.84 0.03
N HIS A 107 14.24 -6.16 -0.17
CA HIS A 107 13.46 -7.13 0.58
C HIS A 107 13.67 -6.85 2.08
N PHE A 108 12.55 -6.60 2.77
CA PHE A 108 12.47 -6.67 4.22
C PHE A 108 12.29 -8.13 4.64
#